data_AF-A0A3C0WXJ0-F1
#
_entry.id   AF-A0A3C0WXJ0-F1
#
_cell.length_a   1.000
_cell.length_b   1.000
_cell.length_c   1.000
_cell.angle_alpha   90.00
_cell.angle_beta   90.00
_cell.angle_gamma   90.00
#
_symmetry.space_group_name_H-M   'P 1'
#
loop_
_entity.id
_entity.type
_entity.pdbx_description
1 polymer ?
#
loop_
_entity_poly.entity_id
_entity_poly.type
_entity_poly.pdbx_seq_one_letter_code
_entity_poly.pdbx_strand_id
1 'polypeptide(L)'
;MPYLNFLIVSEEPAFFNIGVYSANSRRFGYRQFDVVTQDDDGYVSWECKYTNKKVSIGTVSEEEEQALNSEFGISRTGFISKSGFTDEVLHRKPGYLHSLAELYDEKLDL
;
A
#
# COMPACT_ATOMS: atom_id res chain seq x y z
N MET A 1 3.00 16.53 25.81
CA MET A 1 2.87 15.44 24.81
C MET A 1 3.93 15.69 23.76
N PRO A 2 5.12 15.08 23.82
CA PRO A 2 6.12 15.28 22.79
C PRO A 2 5.72 14.49 21.54
N TYR A 3 5.77 15.15 20.39
CA TYR A 3 5.63 14.55 19.08
C TYR A 3 6.85 13.65 18.83
N LEU A 4 6.62 12.34 18.67
CA LEU A 4 7.66 11.39 18.31
C LEU A 4 7.78 11.41 16.78
N ASN A 5 8.82 12.09 16.28
CA ASN A 5 9.20 12.01 14.87
C ASN A 5 10.01 10.73 14.67
N PHE A 6 9.48 9.77 13.92
CA PHE A 6 10.27 8.63 13.45
C PHE A 6 11.02 9.04 12.19
N LEU A 7 12.36 9.08 12.28
CA LEU A 7 13.25 9.16 11.13
C LEU A 7 13.75 7.74 10.86
N ILE A 8 13.21 7.09 9.83
CA ILE A 8 13.77 5.85 9.31
C ILE A 8 14.99 6.25 8.47
N VAL A 9 16.19 6.02 8.99
CA VAL A 9 17.44 6.20 8.22
C VAL A 9 17.83 4.83 7.69
N SER A 10 17.39 4.52 6.47
CA SER A 10 18.02 3.49 5.64
C SER A 10 19.20 4.15 4.90
N GLU A 11 20.35 3.47 4.79
CA GLU A 11 21.52 4.00 4.07
C GLU A 11 21.22 4.26 2.58
N GLU A 12 20.20 3.59 2.03
CA GLU A 12 19.61 3.89 0.73
C GLU A 12 18.11 4.22 0.87
N PRO A 13 17.58 5.21 0.16
CA PRO A 13 16.18 5.59 0.29
C PRO A 13 15.27 4.42 -0.15
N ALA A 14 14.32 4.02 0.71
CA ALA A 14 13.36 2.95 0.40
C ALA A 14 12.51 3.22 -0.86
N PHE A 15 12.42 4.48 -1.27
CA PHE A 15 11.84 4.97 -2.52
C PHE A 15 12.39 6.37 -2.79
N PHE A 16 12.42 6.78 -4.06
CA PHE A 16 12.90 8.11 -4.45
C PHE A 16 11.78 9.10 -4.75
N ASN A 17 10.55 8.64 -5.01
CA ASN A 17 9.36 9.48 -5.12
C ASN A 17 8.21 8.92 -4.29
N ILE A 18 7.37 9.81 -3.75
CA ILE A 18 6.12 9.49 -3.05
C ILE A 18 5.06 10.55 -3.36
N GLY A 19 3.80 10.13 -3.55
CA GLY A 19 2.69 11.06 -3.75
C GLY A 19 1.33 10.40 -3.91
N VAL A 20 0.31 11.21 -4.16
CA VAL A 20 -1.06 10.77 -4.45
C VAL A 20 -1.28 10.89 -5.95
N TYR A 21 -1.74 9.81 -6.59
CA TYR A 21 -1.94 9.77 -8.04
C TYR A 21 -3.44 9.71 -8.31
N SER A 22 -3.95 10.70 -9.05
CA SER A 22 -5.36 10.75 -9.43
C SER A 22 -5.52 11.19 -10.87
N ALA A 23 -6.39 10.53 -11.61
CA ALA A 23 -6.73 10.93 -12.96
C ALA A 23 -8.19 10.65 -13.28
N ASN A 24 -8.68 11.36 -14.28
CA ASN A 24 -9.98 11.09 -14.88
C ASN A 24 -9.78 10.88 -16.37
N SER A 25 -9.63 9.62 -16.77
CA SER A 25 -9.35 9.26 -18.16
C SER A 25 -10.60 8.70 -18.85
N ARG A 26 -10.70 8.91 -20.16
CA ARG A 26 -11.81 8.36 -20.96
C ARG A 26 -11.79 6.83 -20.98
N ARG A 27 -10.62 6.20 -20.85
CA ARG A 27 -10.43 4.75 -20.95
C ARG A 27 -10.68 4.04 -19.62
N PHE A 28 -10.26 4.64 -18.51
CA PHE A 28 -10.26 3.99 -17.19
C PHE A 28 -11.18 4.68 -16.17
N GLY A 29 -11.84 5.78 -16.55
CA GLY A 29 -12.67 6.56 -15.65
C GLY A 29 -11.86 7.34 -14.62
N TYR A 30 -12.52 7.68 -13.51
CA TYR A 30 -11.86 8.31 -12.37
C TYR A 30 -11.11 7.26 -11.56
N ARG A 31 -9.82 7.52 -11.30
CA ARG A 31 -8.98 6.73 -10.40
C ARG A 31 -8.28 7.65 -9.43
N GLN A 32 -8.14 7.18 -8.20
CA GLN A 32 -7.33 7.79 -7.16
C GLN A 32 -6.65 6.66 -6.39
N PHE A 33 -5.35 6.81 -6.17
CA PHE A 33 -4.55 5.91 -5.35
C PHE A 33 -4.13 6.65 -4.08
N ASP A 34 -4.29 6.00 -2.92
CA ASP A 34 -4.00 6.58 -1.61
C ASP A 34 -2.57 7.11 -1.51
N VAL A 35 -1.59 6.24 -1.79
CA VAL A 35 -0.16 6.57 -1.85
C VAL A 35 0.49 5.77 -2.97
N VAL A 36 1.34 6.41 -3.76
CA VAL A 36 2.19 5.75 -4.75
C VAL A 36 3.64 6.09 -4.43
N THR A 37 4.49 5.07 -4.36
CA THR A 37 5.94 5.22 -4.25
C THR A 37 6.61 4.78 -5.54
N GLN A 38 7.83 5.26 -5.76
CA GLN A 38 8.68 4.80 -6.85
C GLN A 38 10.05 4.38 -6.32
N ASP A 39 10.43 3.16 -6.65
CA ASP A 39 11.75 2.58 -6.40
C ASP A 39 12.38 2.11 -7.73
N ASP A 40 13.54 1.46 -7.66
CA ASP A 40 14.32 1.03 -8.83
C ASP A 40 13.57 0.02 -9.73
N ASP A 41 12.62 -0.71 -9.16
CA ASP A 41 11.80 -1.69 -9.85
C ASP A 41 10.46 -1.08 -10.35
N GLY A 42 10.20 0.21 -10.08
CA GLY A 42 9.08 0.97 -10.64
C GLY A 42 8.08 1.48 -9.60
N TYR A 43 6.84 1.72 -10.04
CA TYR A 43 5.79 2.28 -9.19
C TYR A 43 5.05 1.22 -8.36
N VAL A 44 4.86 1.50 -7.08
CA VAL A 44 4.09 0.69 -6.13
C VAL A 44 2.90 1.51 -5.64
N SER A 45 1.69 0.97 -5.78
CA SER A 45 0.48 1.57 -5.18
C SER A 45 0.23 0.98 -3.80
N TRP A 46 0.12 1.83 -2.79
CA TRP A 46 -0.16 1.48 -1.41
C TRP A 46 -1.59 1.87 -1.04
N GLU A 47 -2.43 0.89 -0.79
CA GLU A 47 -3.84 1.09 -0.43
C GLU A 47 -4.04 0.99 1.08
N CYS A 48 -4.69 1.98 1.69
CA CYS A 48 -4.86 2.10 3.13
C CYS A 48 -6.32 1.82 3.54
N LYS A 49 -6.59 0.64 4.11
CA LYS A 49 -7.93 0.27 4.58
C LYS A 49 -8.06 0.45 6.10
N TYR A 50 -8.56 1.62 6.50
CA TYR A 50 -8.87 1.92 7.90
C TYR A 50 -10.29 1.51 8.29
N THR A 51 -10.57 0.19 8.30
CA THR A 51 -11.88 -0.35 8.67
C THR A 51 -11.77 -1.35 9.81
N ASN A 52 -12.89 -1.62 10.51
CA ASN A 52 -12.96 -2.65 11.57
C ASN A 52 -13.10 -4.08 11.01
N LYS A 53 -13.18 -4.25 9.69
CA LYS A 53 -13.25 -5.55 9.04
C LYS A 53 -11.89 -5.90 8.45
N LYS A 54 -11.54 -7.19 8.47
CA LYS A 54 -10.38 -7.70 7.75
C LYS A 54 -10.54 -7.44 6.25
N VAL A 55 -9.44 -7.08 5.58
CA VAL A 55 -9.43 -6.90 4.13
C VAL A 55 -9.58 -8.26 3.47
N SER A 56 -10.56 -8.36 2.57
CA SER A 56 -10.91 -9.60 1.87
C SER A 56 -10.17 -9.74 0.55
N ILE A 57 -10.11 -10.97 0.02
CA ILE A 57 -9.47 -11.25 -1.27
C ILE A 57 -10.10 -10.45 -2.41
N GLY A 58 -11.43 -10.25 -2.37
CA GLY A 58 -12.16 -9.52 -3.41
C GLY A 58 -11.74 -8.06 -3.45
N THR A 59 -11.61 -7.43 -2.27
CA THR A 59 -11.07 -6.08 -2.15
C THR A 59 -9.65 -6.00 -2.69
N VAL A 60 -8.77 -6.92 -2.32
CA VAL A 60 -7.38 -6.89 -2.80
C VAL A 60 -7.31 -7.05 -4.32
N SER A 61 -8.03 -8.02 -4.89
CA SER A 61 -8.06 -8.25 -6.33
C SER A 61 -8.60 -7.05 -7.10
N GLU A 62 -9.63 -6.38 -6.58
CA GLU A 62 -10.18 -5.18 -7.21
C GLU A 62 -9.14 -4.06 -7.26
N GLU A 63 -8.45 -3.78 -6.15
CA GLU A 63 -7.42 -2.73 -6.11
C GLU A 63 -6.21 -3.07 -7.00
N GLU A 64 -5.78 -4.34 -7.02
CA GLU A 64 -4.75 -4.83 -7.95
C GLU A 64 -5.16 -4.64 -9.41
N GLU A 65 -6.39 -4.99 -9.76
CA GLU A 65 -6.92 -4.81 -11.11
C GLU A 65 -6.94 -3.32 -11.49
N GLN A 66 -7.35 -2.44 -10.58
CA GLN A 66 -7.40 -1.00 -10.82
C GLN A 66 -6.01 -0.39 -10.96
N ALA A 67 -5.05 -0.79 -10.12
CA ALA A 67 -3.66 -0.35 -10.14
C ALA A 67 -2.94 -0.80 -11.42
N LEU A 68 -2.97 -2.10 -11.71
CA LEU A 68 -2.27 -2.69 -12.86
C LEU A 68 -2.90 -2.26 -14.19
N ASN A 69 -4.21 -1.97 -14.22
CA ASN A 69 -4.92 -1.39 -15.37
C ASN A 69 -5.11 0.13 -15.23
N SER A 70 -4.03 0.84 -14.93
CA SER A 70 -3.99 2.31 -14.88
C SER A 70 -3.02 2.88 -15.91
N GLU A 71 -3.12 4.18 -16.16
CA GLU A 71 -2.18 4.92 -17.03
C GLU A 71 -0.87 5.30 -16.32
N PHE A 72 -0.73 4.97 -15.04
CA PHE A 72 0.40 5.38 -14.20
C PHE A 72 1.57 4.40 -14.18
N GLY A 73 1.48 3.28 -14.93
CA GLY A 73 2.55 2.29 -14.97
C GLY A 73 2.82 1.62 -13.61
N ILE A 74 1.80 1.52 -12.74
CA ILE A 74 1.89 0.80 -11.48
C ILE A 74 2.16 -0.67 -11.79
N SER A 75 3.22 -1.21 -11.17
CA SER A 75 3.69 -2.58 -11.40
C SER A 75 3.40 -3.51 -10.22
N ARG A 76 3.25 -2.92 -9.02
CA ARG A 76 3.09 -3.64 -7.75
C ARG A 76 2.11 -2.92 -6.84
N THR A 77 1.59 -3.67 -5.90
CA THR A 77 0.64 -3.17 -4.90
C THR A 77 1.11 -3.54 -3.49
N GLY A 78 0.73 -2.70 -2.54
CA GLY A 78 0.88 -2.94 -1.12
C GLY A 78 -0.40 -2.52 -0.39
N PHE A 79 -0.66 -3.15 0.75
CA PHE A 79 -1.88 -2.93 1.51
C PHE A 79 -1.55 -2.69 2.98
N ILE A 80 -2.13 -1.63 3.54
CA ILE A 80 -2.04 -1.29 4.95
C ILE A 80 -3.43 -1.42 5.57
N SER A 81 -3.59 -2.29 6.57
CA SER A 81 -4.90 -2.60 7.16
C SER A 81 -4.94 -2.37 8.66
N LYS A 82 -5.94 -1.61 9.13
CA LYS A 82 -6.21 -1.45 10.57
C LYS A 82 -6.51 -2.79 11.25
N SER A 83 -7.34 -3.62 10.63
CA SER A 83 -7.87 -4.86 11.23
C SER A 83 -7.22 -6.13 10.65
N GLY A 84 -6.13 -5.98 9.89
CA GLY A 84 -5.44 -7.06 9.21
C GLY A 84 -6.21 -7.61 7.99
N PHE A 85 -5.88 -8.85 7.63
CA PHE A 85 -6.31 -9.51 6.39
C PHE A 85 -7.02 -10.83 6.69
N THR A 86 -7.85 -11.30 5.76
CA THR A 86 -8.42 -12.65 5.82
C THR A 86 -7.34 -13.71 5.58
N ASP A 87 -7.58 -14.93 6.04
CA ASP A 87 -6.62 -16.03 5.90
C ASP A 87 -6.32 -16.33 4.41
N GLU A 88 -7.31 -16.14 3.55
CA GLU A 88 -7.16 -16.26 2.10
C GLU A 88 -6.15 -15.25 1.53
N VAL A 89 -6.18 -14.00 1.98
CA VAL A 89 -5.20 -12.98 1.57
C VAL A 89 -3.82 -13.33 2.11
N LEU A 90 -3.73 -13.75 3.37
CA LEU A 90 -2.46 -14.16 4.00
C LEU A 90 -1.85 -15.39 3.32
N HIS A 91 -2.69 -16.29 2.80
CA HIS A 91 -2.25 -17.45 2.02
C HIS A 91 -1.79 -17.06 0.61
N ARG A 92 -2.56 -16.19 -0.08
CA ARG A 92 -2.21 -15.72 -1.43
C ARG A 92 -0.95 -14.84 -1.46
N LYS A 93 -0.71 -14.05 -0.40
CA LYS A 93 0.40 -13.09 -0.28
C LYS A 93 0.53 -12.12 -1.48
N PRO A 94 -0.54 -11.37 -1.81
CA PRO A 94 -0.47 -10.35 -2.85
C PRO A 94 0.39 -9.17 -2.40
N GLY A 95 1.52 -8.98 -3.08
CA GLY A 95 2.40 -7.84 -2.84
C GLY A 95 2.82 -7.69 -1.38
N TYR A 96 2.83 -6.45 -0.90
CA TYR A 96 3.16 -6.11 0.48
C TYR A 96 1.91 -6.05 1.36
N LEU A 97 1.95 -6.66 2.54
CA LEU A 97 0.83 -6.67 3.49
C LEU A 97 1.33 -6.20 4.85
N HIS A 98 0.81 -5.07 5.33
CA HIS A 98 1.10 -4.56 6.66
C HIS A 98 -0.17 -4.38 7.46
N SER A 99 -0.20 -4.91 8.68
CA SER A 99 -1.30 -4.65 9.60
C SER A 99 -0.91 -3.59 10.63
N LEU A 100 -1.89 -2.83 11.12
CA LEU A 100 -1.64 -1.88 12.20
C LEU A 100 -1.18 -2.58 13.48
N ALA A 101 -1.64 -3.81 13.73
CA ALA A 101 -1.17 -4.62 14.84
C ALA A 101 0.33 -4.89 14.72
N GLU A 102 0.80 -5.36 13.56
CA GLU A 102 2.23 -5.55 13.26
C GLU A 102 3.04 -4.26 13.45
N LEU A 103 2.58 -3.14 12.91
CA LEU A 103 3.25 -1.84 13.04
C LEU A 103 3.41 -1.35 14.50
N TYR A 104 2.52 -1.77 15.41
CA TYR A 104 2.58 -1.41 16.83
C TYR A 104 3.15 -2.53 17.73
N ASP A 105 3.22 -3.77 17.25
CA ASP A 105 3.77 -4.91 17.98
C ASP A 105 5.30 -4.98 17.83
N GLU A 106 5.86 -4.25 16.86
CA GLU A 106 7.31 -4.12 16.74
C GLU A 106 7.93 -3.40 17.96
N LYS A 107 8.51 -4.22 18.85
CA LYS A 107 9.89 -3.97 19.27
C LYS A 107 10.75 -4.00 18.02
N LEU A 108 10.97 -2.83 17.42
CA LEU A 108 11.96 -2.64 16.37
C LEU A 108 13.34 -3.02 16.94
N ASP A 109 13.81 -4.23 16.66
CA ASP A 109 15.22 -4.59 16.80
C ASP A 109 15.98 -3.84 15.68
N LEU A 110 16.27 -2.55 15.95
CA LEU A 110 17.17 -1.70 15.17
C LEU A 110 18.62 -1.94 15.60
#